data_AF-A0A943F6I3-F1
#
_entry.id   AF-A0A943F6I3-F1
#
_cell.length_a   1.000
_cell.length_b   1.000
_cell.length_c   1.000
_cell.angle_alpha   90.00
_cell.angle_beta   90.00
_cell.angle_gamma   90.00
#
_symmetry.space_group_name_H-M   'P 1'
#
loop_
_entity.id
_entity.type
_entity.pdbx_description
1 polymer ?
#
loop_
_entity_poly.entity_id
_entity_poly.type
_entity_poly.pdbx_seq_one_letter_code
_entity_poly.pdbx_strand_id
1 'polypeptide(L)'
;MKRFLFVALFCVILSLAGWLVFSFPYQRHYAERTFEAYTQLQGVDPDSFLSVTYRKEYTQNSYYVVVRYKEAPELRYQYQYFFKKRWGHHAMMLIVYDEENSEITNHSSLIYPPSPGNSHSSPQNKCIIKGRTPSFMGARPFCFVLSLFHQA
;
A
#
# COMPACT_ATOMS: atom_id res chain seq x y z
N MET A 1 -33.15 9.21 -27.92
CA MET A 1 -31.74 8.80 -28.12
C MET A 1 -30.73 9.67 -27.35
N LYS A 2 -30.73 11.01 -27.49
CA LYS A 2 -29.77 11.89 -26.78
C LYS A 2 -29.75 11.76 -25.24
N ARG A 3 -30.92 11.60 -24.61
CA ARG A 3 -31.05 11.43 -23.14
C ARG A 3 -30.33 10.18 -22.61
N PHE A 4 -30.43 9.05 -23.32
CA PHE A 4 -29.72 7.82 -22.95
C PHE A 4 -28.21 7.92 -23.12
N LEU A 5 -27.75 8.73 -24.08
CA LEU A 5 -26.33 8.98 -24.34
C LEU A 5 -25.69 9.78 -23.18
N PHE A 6 -26.40 10.80 -22.66
CA PHE A 6 -25.95 11.53 -21.46
C PHE A 6 -25.89 10.65 -20.21
N VAL A 7 -26.89 9.78 -20.01
CA VAL A 7 -26.90 8.84 -18.88
C VAL A 7 -25.75 7.83 -19.00
N ALA A 8 -25.52 7.27 -20.19
CA ALA A 8 -24.41 6.36 -20.43
C ALA A 8 -23.04 7.03 -20.20
N LEU A 9 -22.86 8.26 -20.69
CA LEU A 9 -21.65 9.04 -20.48
C LEU A 9 -21.41 9.31 -18.98
N PHE A 10 -22.46 9.67 -18.25
CA PHE A 10 -22.38 9.89 -16.81
C PHE A 10 -21.97 8.62 -16.04
N CYS A 11 -22.52 7.45 -16.40
CA CYS A 11 -22.12 6.17 -15.81
C CYS A 11 -20.64 5.84 -16.06
N VAL A 12 -20.13 6.14 -17.25
CA VAL A 12 -18.71 5.95 -17.58
C VAL A 12 -17.83 6.89 -16.73
N ILE A 13 -18.21 8.17 -16.62
CA ILE A 13 -17.48 9.14 -15.79
C ILE A 13 -17.46 8.71 -14.32
N LEU A 14 -18.60 8.28 -13.78
CA LEU A 14 -18.68 7.78 -12.40
C LEU A 14 -17.81 6.55 -12.18
N SER A 15 -17.80 5.61 -13.12
CA SER A 15 -17.00 4.40 -13.03
C SER A 15 -15.49 4.72 -13.03
N LEU A 16 -15.07 5.64 -13.90
CA LEU A 16 -13.70 6.14 -13.95
C LEU A 16 -13.30 6.90 -12.68
N ALA A 17 -14.18 7.75 -12.16
CA ALA A 17 -13.96 8.48 -10.92
C ALA A 17 -13.81 7.53 -9.73
N GLY A 18 -14.69 6.54 -9.60
CA GLY A 18 -14.61 5.51 -8.56
C GLY A 18 -13.31 4.71 -8.63
N TRP A 19 -12.89 4.32 -9.84
CA TRP A 19 -11.60 3.66 -10.06
C TRP A 19 -10.41 4.54 -9.64
N LEU A 20 -10.45 5.84 -9.94
CA LEU A 20 -9.39 6.79 -9.58
C LEU A 20 -9.26 6.94 -8.06
N VAL A 21 -10.40 7.09 -7.36
CA VAL A 21 -10.45 7.19 -5.90
C VAL A 21 -9.99 5.90 -5.24
N PHE A 22 -10.37 4.74 -5.76
CA PHE A 22 -9.86 3.47 -5.24
C PHE A 22 -8.35 3.30 -5.48
N SER A 23 -7.87 3.73 -6.64
CA SER A 23 -6.47 3.53 -7.03
C SER A 23 -5.51 4.43 -6.25
N PHE A 24 -5.85 5.70 -5.99
CA PHE A 24 -4.91 6.66 -5.43
C PHE A 24 -5.08 6.88 -3.92
N PRO A 25 -6.12 7.56 -3.43
CA PRO A 25 -6.22 7.92 -2.01
C PRO A 25 -6.40 6.68 -1.13
N TYR A 26 -7.18 5.68 -1.55
CA TYR A 26 -7.39 4.48 -0.74
C TYR A 26 -6.09 3.71 -0.53
N GLN A 27 -5.35 3.36 -1.60
CA GLN A 27 -4.09 2.62 -1.45
C GLN A 27 -3.04 3.41 -0.68
N ARG A 28 -2.95 4.73 -0.91
CA ARG A 28 -2.03 5.62 -0.20
C ARG A 28 -2.30 5.61 1.30
N HIS A 29 -3.57 5.73 1.72
CA HIS A 29 -3.94 5.72 3.12
C HIS A 29 -3.50 4.43 3.84
N TYR A 30 -3.70 3.28 3.21
CA TYR A 30 -3.25 2.01 3.80
C TYR A 30 -1.73 1.87 3.80
N ALA A 31 -1.03 2.39 2.80
CA ALA A 31 0.43 2.41 2.78
C ALA A 31 0.98 3.26 3.93
N GLU A 32 0.40 4.45 4.17
CA GLU A 32 0.73 5.34 5.30
C GLU A 32 0.53 4.63 6.64
N ARG A 33 -0.64 4.04 6.87
CA ARG A 33 -0.93 3.31 8.12
C ARG A 33 -0.02 2.12 8.35
N THR A 34 0.29 1.37 7.29
CA THR A 34 1.19 0.20 7.40
C THR A 34 2.62 0.65 7.66
N PHE A 35 3.04 1.79 7.08
CA PHE A 35 4.34 2.41 7.34
C PHE A 35 4.49 2.88 8.79
N GLU A 36 3.48 3.57 9.34
CA GLU A 36 3.43 3.98 10.75
C GLU A 36 3.55 2.77 11.68
N ALA A 37 2.77 1.72 11.44
CA ALA A 37 2.84 0.50 12.24
C ALA A 37 4.22 -0.17 12.14
N TYR A 38 4.85 -0.14 10.95
CA TYR A 38 6.17 -0.73 10.75
C TYR A 38 7.27 0.03 11.51
N THR A 39 7.28 1.35 11.38
CA THR A 39 8.27 2.21 12.05
C THR A 39 8.11 2.18 13.56
N GLN A 40 6.88 2.12 14.07
CA GLN A 40 6.62 1.88 15.50
C GLN A 40 7.20 0.53 15.97
N LEU A 41 7.05 -0.55 15.18
CA LEU A 41 7.65 -1.85 15.52
C LEU A 41 9.17 -1.84 15.45
N GLN A 42 9.77 -0.97 14.63
CA GLN A 42 11.22 -0.75 14.60
C GLN A 42 11.70 0.12 15.77
N GLY A 43 10.79 0.77 16.52
CA GLY A 43 11.15 1.72 17.57
C GLY A 43 11.70 3.05 17.03
N VAL A 44 11.36 3.40 15.78
CA VAL A 44 11.79 4.65 15.15
C VAL A 44 11.03 5.83 15.75
N ASP A 45 11.77 6.86 16.18
CA ASP A 45 11.19 8.12 16.62
C ASP A 45 10.68 8.94 15.41
N PRO A 46 9.44 9.44 15.39
CA PRO A 46 8.92 10.28 14.31
C PRO A 46 9.78 11.51 13.99
N ASP A 47 10.51 12.04 14.97
CA ASP A 47 11.37 13.20 14.77
C ASP A 47 12.71 12.87 14.07
N SER A 48 13.03 11.59 13.87
CA SER A 48 14.25 11.12 13.18
C SER A 48 14.16 11.28 11.66
N PHE A 49 12.96 11.49 11.10
CA PHE A 49 12.77 11.60 9.66
C PHE A 49 13.31 12.94 9.12
N LEU A 50 14.17 12.87 8.11
CA LEU A 50 14.60 14.02 7.33
C LEU A 50 13.60 14.30 6.20
N SER A 51 13.16 13.25 5.51
CA SER A 51 12.17 13.36 4.43
C SER A 51 11.40 12.06 4.27
N VAL A 52 10.09 12.16 4.03
CA VAL A 52 9.22 11.03 3.71
C VAL A 52 8.49 11.34 2.41
N THR A 53 8.66 10.48 1.40
CA THR A 53 8.04 10.65 0.08
C THR A 53 7.20 9.44 -0.29
N TYR A 54 5.97 9.71 -0.70
CA TYR A 54 4.97 8.74 -1.12
C TYR A 54 4.96 8.64 -2.65
N ARG A 55 5.29 7.47 -3.21
CA ARG A 55 5.29 7.24 -4.67
C ARG A 55 4.47 6.01 -5.03
N LYS A 56 3.59 6.16 -6.01
CA LYS A 56 2.85 5.02 -6.56
C LYS A 56 3.65 4.34 -7.67
N GLU A 57 3.77 3.03 -7.57
CA GLU A 57 4.33 2.19 -8.62
C GLU A 57 3.19 1.60 -9.44
N TYR A 58 3.08 2.03 -10.70
CA TYR A 58 1.98 1.63 -11.56
C TYR A 58 2.15 0.22 -12.11
N THR A 59 3.39 -0.21 -12.35
CA THR A 59 3.66 -1.53 -12.95
C THR A 59 3.29 -2.67 -12.02
N GLN A 60 3.62 -2.54 -10.73
CA GLN A 60 3.35 -3.58 -9.72
C GLN A 60 2.09 -3.29 -8.89
N ASN A 61 1.40 -2.18 -9.17
CA ASN A 61 0.28 -1.65 -8.36
C ASN A 61 0.62 -1.68 -6.86
N SER A 62 1.82 -1.21 -6.54
CA SER A 62 2.37 -1.11 -5.20
C SER A 62 2.60 0.36 -4.85
N TYR A 63 2.94 0.61 -3.60
CA TYR A 63 3.21 1.96 -3.13
C TYR A 63 4.56 1.96 -2.41
N TYR A 64 5.43 2.90 -2.74
CA TYR A 64 6.69 3.09 -2.06
C TYR A 64 6.60 4.26 -1.11
N VAL A 65 7.08 4.05 0.10
CA VAL A 65 7.40 5.12 1.05
C VAL A 65 8.92 5.20 1.11
N VAL A 66 9.47 6.26 0.54
CA VAL A 66 10.91 6.52 0.54
C VAL A 66 11.22 7.44 1.70
N VAL A 67 12.07 6.99 2.60
CA VAL A 67 12.45 7.67 3.83
C VAL A 67 13.95 7.92 3.83
N ARG A 68 14.34 9.12 4.26
CA ARG A 68 15.71 9.45 4.65
C ARG A 68 15.71 9.85 6.11
N TYR A 69 16.66 9.32 6.87
CA TYR A 69 16.82 9.62 8.29
C TYR A 69 17.85 10.73 8.48
N LYS A 70 17.72 11.51 9.56
CA LYS A 70 18.68 12.57 9.90
C LYS A 70 20.06 12.00 10.26
N GLU A 71 20.09 10.81 10.84
CA GLU A 71 21.29 10.15 11.36
C GLU A 71 22.15 9.53 10.24
N ALA A 72 21.53 9.13 9.14
CA ALA A 72 22.17 8.58 7.95
C ALA A 72 21.49 9.11 6.67
N PRO A 73 21.74 10.38 6.29
CA PRO A 73 21.11 11.00 5.13
C PRO A 73 21.54 10.39 3.79
N GLU A 74 22.68 9.70 3.76
CA GLU A 74 23.21 8.97 2.61
C GLU A 74 22.42 7.69 2.30
N LEU A 75 21.78 7.10 3.32
CA LEU A 75 21.00 5.89 3.17
C LEU A 75 19.56 6.19 2.73
N ARG A 76 19.09 5.43 1.74
CA ARG A 76 17.69 5.51 1.29
C ARG A 76 16.93 4.27 1.75
N TYR A 77 16.00 4.48 2.67
CA TYR A 77 15.09 3.45 3.15
C TYR A 77 13.83 3.44 2.29
N GLN A 78 13.57 2.35 1.60
CA GLN A 78 12.42 2.18 0.73
C GLN A 78 11.49 1.12 1.32
N TYR A 79 10.34 1.59 1.80
CA TYR A 79 9.28 0.73 2.29
C TYR A 79 8.28 0.46 1.16
N GLN A 80 8.26 -0.77 0.66
CA GLN A 80 7.36 -1.22 -0.39
C GLN A 80 6.10 -1.85 0.20
N TYR A 81 4.97 -1.18 -0.01
CA TYR A 81 3.64 -1.66 0.34
C TYR A 81 3.04 -2.49 -0.79
N PHE A 82 2.57 -3.69 -0.46
CA PHE A 82 1.88 -4.58 -1.38
C PHE A 82 0.57 -5.09 -0.80
N PHE A 83 -0.48 -5.05 -1.62
CA PHE A 83 -1.78 -5.61 -1.29
C PHE A 83 -1.94 -6.99 -1.91
N LYS A 84 -1.92 -8.05 -1.09
CA LYS A 84 -2.14 -9.42 -1.57
C LYS A 84 -3.63 -9.73 -1.62
N LYS A 85 -4.23 -9.58 -2.81
CA LYS A 85 -5.66 -9.85 -3.08
C LYS A 85 -6.14 -11.21 -2.56
N ARG A 86 -5.31 -12.26 -2.65
CA ARG A 86 -5.67 -13.63 -2.28
C ARG A 86 -6.01 -13.82 -0.79
N TRP A 87 -5.51 -12.95 0.09
CA TRP A 87 -5.66 -13.10 1.54
C TRP A 87 -6.15 -11.83 2.25
N GLY A 88 -6.43 -10.76 1.51
CA GLY A 88 -6.78 -9.46 2.09
C GLY A 88 -5.70 -8.89 3.02
N HIS A 89 -4.44 -9.29 2.81
CA HIS A 89 -3.33 -8.87 3.66
C HIS A 89 -2.62 -7.67 3.06
N HIS A 90 -2.50 -6.65 3.91
CA HIS A 90 -1.58 -5.55 3.77
C HIS A 90 -0.21 -6.02 4.24
N ALA A 91 0.84 -5.72 3.49
CA ALA A 91 2.19 -6.07 3.90
C ALA A 91 3.17 -5.02 3.37
N MET A 92 4.27 -4.87 4.10
CA MET A 92 5.29 -3.87 3.87
C MET A 92 6.66 -4.56 3.91
N MET A 93 7.50 -4.29 2.93
CA MET A 93 8.88 -4.75 2.89
C MET A 93 9.79 -3.53 2.98
N LEU A 94 10.87 -3.64 3.74
CA LEU A 94 11.91 -2.62 3.76
C LEU A 94 13.08 -3.09 2.90
N ILE A 95 13.53 -2.22 2.00
CA ILE A 95 14.76 -2.37 1.22
C ILE A 95 15.58 -1.11 1.48
N VAL A 96 16.87 -1.29 1.76
CA VAL A 96 17.77 -0.16 2.01
C VAL A 96 18.77 -0.05 0.89
N TYR A 97 18.94 1.15 0.36
CA TYR A 97 19.89 1.46 -0.69
C TYR A 97 20.98 2.40 -0.17
N ASP A 98 22.19 2.23 -0.67
CA ASP A 98 23.27 3.19 -0.49
C ASP A 98 23.15 4.38 -1.47
N GLU A 99 24.15 5.26 -1.43
CA GLU A 99 24.24 6.44 -2.31
C GLU A 99 24.40 6.05 -3.79
N GLU A 100 25.02 4.91 -4.07
CA GLU A 100 25.20 4.34 -5.42
C GLU A 100 23.94 3.64 -5.95
N ASN A 101 22.85 3.61 -5.16
CA ASN A 101 21.62 2.85 -5.42
C ASN A 101 21.78 1.33 -5.41
N SER A 102 22.81 0.81 -4.77
CA SER A 102 22.98 -0.61 -4.53
C SER A 102 22.21 -1.03 -3.28
N GLU A 103 21.53 -2.17 -3.36
CA GLU A 103 20.79 -2.74 -2.24
C GLU A 103 21.76 -3.25 -1.17
N ILE A 104 21.60 -2.77 0.06
CA ILE A 104 22.40 -3.18 1.20
C ILE A 104 21.83 -4.49 1.76
N THR A 105 22.52 -5.60 1.48
CA THR A 105 22.19 -6.94 2.00
C THR A 105 22.77 -7.19 3.40
N ASN A 106 23.85 -6.50 3.77
CA ASN A 106 24.41 -6.59 5.12
C ASN A 106 23.73 -5.57 6.05
N HIS A 107 22.78 -6.05 6.83
CA HIS A 107 21.98 -5.20 7.72
C HIS A 107 22.65 -4.86 9.06
N SER A 108 23.85 -5.40 9.34
CA SER A 108 24.52 -5.25 10.64
C SER A 108 24.94 -3.82 10.95
N SER A 109 25.13 -2.99 9.91
CA SER A 109 25.51 -1.58 10.00
C SER A 109 24.32 -0.62 9.89
N LEU A 110 23.10 -1.13 9.75
CA LEU A 110 21.91 -0.29 9.59
C LEU A 110 21.42 0.21 10.94
N ILE A 111 21.12 1.51 11.01
CA ILE A 111 20.54 2.15 12.20
C ILE A 111 19.16 1.54 12.51
N TYR A 112 18.34 1.37 11.46
CA TYR A 112 17.01 0.75 11.55
C TYR A 112 16.95 -0.53 10.72
N PRO A 113 17.32 -1.69 11.26
CA PRO A 113 17.27 -2.96 10.51
C PRO A 113 15.81 -3.37 10.21
N PRO A 114 15.58 -4.14 9.14
CA PRO A 114 14.26 -4.66 8.85
C PRO A 114 13.71 -5.47 10.02
N SER A 115 12.46 -5.20 10.41
CA SER A 115 11.83 -5.85 11.56
C SER A 115 11.75 -7.37 11.33
N PRO A 116 12.07 -8.23 12.32
CA PRO A 116 11.96 -9.67 12.17
C PRO A 116 10.49 -10.06 12.02
N GLY A 117 10.09 -10.41 10.80
CA GLY A 117 8.74 -10.90 10.54
C GLY A 117 8.50 -12.25 11.20
N ASN A 118 7.31 -12.42 11.81
CA ASN A 118 6.83 -13.73 12.24
C ASN A 118 6.87 -14.71 11.06
N SER A 119 7.91 -15.54 11.06
CA SER A 119 8.39 -16.35 9.96
C SER A 119 7.77 -17.73 10.09
N HIS A 120 6.68 -17.96 9.37
CA HIS A 120 6.21 -19.34 9.15
C HIS A 120 6.00 -19.68 7.67
N SER A 121 6.32 -18.79 6.72
CA SER A 121 6.15 -19.09 5.29
C SER A 121 6.78 -18.06 4.31
N SER A 122 8.06 -17.73 4.43
CA SER A 122 8.81 -17.23 3.25
C SER A 122 10.32 -17.30 3.49
N PRO A 123 11.12 -17.84 2.56
CA PRO A 123 12.52 -17.51 2.51
C PRO A 123 12.64 -16.02 2.16
N GLN A 124 13.60 -15.34 2.78
CA GLN A 124 13.82 -13.89 2.80
C GLN A 124 12.94 -13.11 3.79
N ASN A 125 13.63 -12.45 4.72
CA ASN A 125 13.18 -11.64 5.86
C ASN A 125 12.11 -10.60 5.50
N LYS A 126 10.85 -11.05 5.43
CA LYS A 126 9.66 -10.22 5.19
C LYS A 126 8.95 -9.97 6.52
N CYS A 127 8.91 -8.73 6.99
CA CYS A 127 7.97 -8.38 8.05
C CYS A 127 6.55 -8.25 7.45
N ILE A 128 5.76 -9.30 7.61
CA ILE A 128 4.35 -9.28 7.25
C ILE A 128 3.58 -8.70 8.44
N ILE A 129 3.39 -7.38 8.48
CA ILE A 129 2.44 -6.77 9.41
C ILE A 129 1.04 -7.13 8.93
N LYS A 130 0.47 -8.19 9.51
CA LYS A 130 -0.91 -8.59 9.27
C LYS A 130 -1.85 -7.56 9.91
N GLY A 131 -2.03 -6.42 9.24
CA GLY A 131 -3.18 -5.57 9.49
C GLY A 131 -4.42 -6.36 9.08
N ARG A 132 -5.16 -6.88 10.07
CA ARG A 132 -6.51 -7.39 9.82
C ARG A 132 -7.30 -6.14 9.43
N THR A 133 -7.73 -6.04 8.19
CA THR A 133 -8.78 -5.07 7.82
C THR A 133 -9.87 -5.18 8.87
N PRO A 134 -10.32 -4.08 9.49
CA PRO A 134 -11.55 -4.15 10.27
C PRO A 134 -12.58 -4.72 9.31
N SER A 135 -13.17 -5.85 9.70
CA SER A 135 -14.23 -6.51 8.99
C SER A 135 -15.35 -5.50 8.81
N PHE A 136 -15.33 -4.79 7.68
CA PHE A 136 -16.49 -4.06 7.20
C PHE A 136 -17.55 -5.13 7.00
N MET A 137 -18.54 -5.10 7.91
CA MET A 137 -19.71 -5.95 7.88
C MET A 137 -20.23 -6.06 6.45
N GLY A 138 -20.57 -7.29 6.10
CA GLY A 138 -21.11 -7.75 4.82
C GLY A 138 -21.58 -6.68 3.83
N ALA A 139 -20.81 -6.51 2.77
CA ALA A 139 -21.37 -6.14 1.49
C ALA A 139 -20.68 -7.01 0.44
N ARG A 140 -21.34 -8.12 0.09
CA ARG A 140 -21.03 -8.91 -1.10
C ARG A 140 -21.07 -7.95 -2.31
N PRO A 141 -19.98 -7.73 -3.05
CA PRO A 141 -20.09 -7.15 -4.38
C PRO A 141 -20.56 -8.27 -5.31
N PHE A 142 -21.38 -7.95 -6.30
CA PHE A 142 -21.99 -8.86 -7.29
C PHE A 142 -23.18 -9.69 -6.80
N CYS A 143 -24.37 -9.10 -6.93
CA CYS A 143 -25.59 -9.71 -7.49
C CYS A 143 -26.78 -8.78 -7.22
N PHE A 144 -26.94 -7.68 -7.97
CA PHE A 144 -28.23 -6.96 -8.03
C PHE A 144 -28.28 -6.06 -9.27
N VAL A 145 -28.13 -6.65 -10.45
CA VAL A 145 -28.65 -6.05 -11.69
C VAL A 145 -29.17 -7.20 -12.57
N LEU A 146 -30.26 -7.86 -12.15
CA LEU A 146 -31.10 -8.67 -13.05
C LEU A 146 -32.40 -9.12 -12.34
N SER A 147 -33.30 -8.20 -11.97
CA SER A 147 -34.69 -8.58 -11.61
C SER A 147 -35.71 -7.43 -11.58
N LEU A 148 -35.58 -6.39 -12.41
CA LEU A 148 -36.56 -5.29 -12.48
C LEU A 148 -36.95 -4.90 -13.92
N PHE A 149 -37.08 -5.90 -14.80
CA PHE A 149 -37.85 -5.78 -16.03
C PHE A 149 -38.69 -7.05 -16.24
N HIS A 150 -39.58 -7.29 -15.28
CA HIS A 150 -40.83 -8.00 -15.55
C HIS A 150 -41.86 -7.41 -14.62
N GLN A 151 -42.97 -6.95 -15.19
CA GLN A 151 -44.14 -6.34 -14.52
C GLN A 151 -44.06 -4.82 -14.22
N ALA A 152 -44.25 -4.03 -15.27
CA ALA A 152 -45.23 -2.94 -15.33
C ALA A 152 -45.45 -2.56 -16.80
#